data_AF-A0ABD4RXP4-F1
#
_entry.id   AF-A0ABD4RXP4-F1
#
_cell.length_a   1.000
_cell.length_b   1.000
_cell.length_c   1.000
_cell.angle_alpha   90.00
_cell.angle_beta   90.00
_cell.angle_gamma   90.00
#
_symmetry.space_group_name_H-M   'P 1'
#
loop_
_entity.id
_entity.type
_entity.pdbx_description
1 polymer ?
#
loop_
_entity_poly.entity_id
_entity_poly.type
_entity_poly.pdbx_seq_one_letter_code
_entity_poly.pdbx_strand_id
1 'polypeptide(L)'
;MSIKYKDKEFVLVEKKNINELDSSNIKYIDLKDKQYYVVTQGRRSKRFNNEDVSKIKKDLNNGMSLRKCAEKWNCSTRTIQDIKQNKY
;
A
#
# COMPACT_ATOMS: atom_id res chain seq x y z
N MET A 1 12.27 10.83 -0.54
CA MET A 1 10.79 10.66 -0.51
C MET A 1 10.17 11.98 -0.95
N SER A 2 9.29 11.97 -1.95
CA SER A 2 8.52 13.14 -2.38
C SER A 2 7.09 13.07 -1.85
N ILE A 3 6.53 14.23 -1.54
CA ILE A 3 5.14 14.38 -1.07
C ILE A 3 4.36 15.14 -2.14
N LYS A 4 3.14 14.70 -2.44
CA LYS A 4 2.20 15.50 -3.22
C LYS A 4 1.46 16.47 -2.29
N TYR A 5 1.60 17.77 -2.56
CA TYR A 5 0.89 18.83 -1.84
C TYR A 5 0.33 19.83 -2.86
N LYS A 6 -0.99 20.11 -2.81
CA LYS A 6 -1.67 20.97 -3.81
C LYS A 6 -1.33 20.61 -5.27
N ASP A 7 -1.37 19.31 -5.58
CA ASP A 7 -1.06 18.75 -6.91
C ASP A 7 0.34 19.05 -7.47
N LYS A 8 1.27 19.45 -6.59
CA LYS A 8 2.69 19.66 -6.92
C LYS A 8 3.56 18.68 -6.12
N GLU A 9 4.69 18.31 -6.70
CA GLU A 9 5.68 17.45 -6.05
C GLU A 9 6.65 18.29 -5.21
N PHE A 10 6.88 17.84 -3.98
CA PHE A 10 7.81 18.45 -3.04
C PHE A 10 8.80 17.43 -2.52
N VAL A 11 10.00 17.90 -2.18
CA VAL A 11 11.05 17.10 -1.55
C VAL A 11 11.21 17.53 -0.09
N LEU A 12 11.32 16.56 0.81
CA LEU A 12 11.66 16.80 2.21
C LEU A 12 13.17 16.93 2.39
N VAL A 13 13.60 17.95 3.11
CA VAL A 13 15.02 18.23 3.39
C VAL A 13 15.24 18.23 4.91
N GLU A 14 16.38 17.70 5.35
CA GLU A 14 16.77 17.75 6.76
C GLU A 14 17.03 19.18 7.21
N LYS A 15 16.62 19.51 8.44
CA LYS A 15 16.75 20.86 9.01
C LYS A 15 18.19 21.40 8.98
N LYS A 16 19.19 20.52 9.07
CA LYS A 16 20.61 20.90 9.04
C LYS A 16 21.05 21.51 7.71
N ASN A 17 20.33 21.21 6.61
CA ASN A 17 20.65 21.71 5.27
C ASN A 17 19.89 23.00 4.91
N ILE A 18 19.16 23.62 5.86
CA ILE A 18 18.41 24.86 5.59
C ILE A 18 19.34 25.99 5.14
N ASN A 19 20.53 26.08 5.74
CA ASN A 19 21.52 27.12 5.39
C ASN A 19 21.95 27.03 3.91
N GLU A 20 21.97 25.83 3.33
CA GLU A 20 22.32 25.63 1.92
C GLU A 20 21.18 26.09 1.00
N LEU A 21 19.93 25.91 1.42
CA LEU A 21 18.75 26.40 0.70
C LEU A 21 18.68 27.93 0.72
N ASP A 22 18.96 28.55 1.87
CA ASP A 22 19.01 30.01 2.02
C ASP A 22 20.13 30.60 1.14
N SER A 23 21.33 29.99 1.18
CA SER A 23 22.49 30.41 0.38
C SER A 23 22.24 30.28 -1.13
N SER A 24 21.42 29.31 -1.52
CA SER A 24 21.04 29.06 -2.93
C SER A 24 19.79 29.83 -3.35
N ASN A 25 19.22 30.68 -2.48
CA ASN A 25 17.99 31.43 -2.72
C ASN A 25 16.79 30.55 -3.12
N ILE A 26 16.75 29.32 -2.60
CA ILE A 26 15.68 28.35 -2.85
C ILE A 26 14.58 28.57 -1.83
N LYS A 27 13.38 28.92 -2.30
CA LYS A 27 12.21 29.09 -1.44
C LYS A 27 11.74 27.74 -0.89
N TYR A 28 11.56 27.67 0.43
CA TYR A 28 10.95 26.53 1.11
C TYR A 28 9.80 26.95 2.01
N ILE A 29 9.01 25.98 2.46
CA ILE A 29 7.88 26.17 3.37
C ILE A 29 8.21 25.38 4.64
N ASP A 30 8.30 26.07 5.78
CA ASP A 30 8.35 25.41 7.08
C ASP A 30 6.95 24.91 7.45
N LEU A 31 6.88 23.66 7.91
CA LEU A 31 5.63 22.99 8.29
C LEU A 31 5.33 23.12 9.80
N LYS A 32 6.16 23.82 10.59
CA LYS A 32 6.01 23.96 12.06
C LYS A 32 4.64 24.40 12.55
N ASP A 33 4.00 25.36 11.88
CA ASP A 33 2.74 25.97 12.36
C ASP A 33 1.50 25.12 12.09
N LYS A 34 1.66 24.00 11.39
CA LYS A 34 0.55 23.13 11.02
C LYS A 34 0.86 21.73 11.53
N GLN A 35 0.02 21.23 12.44
CA GLN A 35 0.10 19.85 12.91
C GLN A 35 -0.17 18.89 11.74
N TYR A 36 0.89 18.51 11.04
CA TYR A 36 0.86 17.46 10.04
C TYR A 36 1.56 16.23 10.60
N TYR A 37 0.90 15.09 10.47
CA TYR A 37 1.51 13.77 10.68
C TYR A 37 1.72 13.12 9.31
N VAL A 38 2.97 12.77 9.01
CA VAL A 38 3.27 11.91 7.86
C VAL A 38 2.86 10.50 8.24
N VAL A 39 1.66 10.10 7.81
CA VAL A 39 1.24 8.71 7.89
C VAL A 39 1.77 7.97 6.67
N THR A 40 2.63 6.97 6.91
CA THR A 40 2.84 5.95 5.91
C THR A 40 1.51 5.23 5.74
N GLN A 41 0.91 5.30 4.56
CA GLN A 41 -0.25 4.46 4.25
C GLN A 41 0.26 3.02 4.27
N GLY A 42 0.11 2.34 5.42
CA GLY A 42 0.48 0.94 5.55
C GLY A 42 -0.21 0.16 4.43
N ARG A 43 0.50 -0.80 3.82
CA ARG A 43 -0.18 -1.76 2.94
C ARG A 43 -1.21 -2.47 3.81
N ARG A 44 -2.49 -2.44 3.42
CA ARG A 44 -3.52 -3.24 4.11
C ARG A 44 -3.02 -4.68 4.22
N SER A 45 -3.14 -5.25 5.41
CA SER A 45 -2.82 -6.67 5.60
C SER A 45 -3.65 -7.50 4.62
N LYS A 46 -3.02 -8.50 4.01
CA LYS A 46 -3.76 -9.46 3.18
C LYS A 46 -4.77 -10.17 4.08
N ARG A 47 -5.96 -10.42 3.53
CA ARG A 47 -7.06 -11.06 4.26
C ARG A 47 -6.77 -12.52 4.63
N PHE A 48 -5.98 -13.21 3.80
CA PHE A 48 -5.72 -14.64 3.92
C PHE A 48 -4.24 -14.83 4.18
N ASN A 49 -3.93 -15.69 5.15
CA ASN A 49 -2.56 -16.09 5.45
C ASN A 49 -2.10 -17.24 4.52
N ASN A 50 -0.87 -17.71 4.68
CA ASN A 50 -0.32 -18.78 3.84
C ASN A 50 -1.06 -20.11 3.98
N GLU A 51 -1.59 -20.41 5.15
CA GLU A 51 -2.36 -21.63 5.40
C GLU A 51 -3.71 -21.60 4.70
N ASP A 52 -4.40 -20.47 4.76
CA ASP A 52 -5.66 -20.22 4.06
C ASP A 52 -5.46 -20.34 2.55
N VAL A 53 -4.40 -19.70 2.01
CA VAL A 53 -4.03 -19.79 0.59
C VAL A 53 -3.78 -21.26 0.18
N SER A 54 -3.13 -22.04 1.04
CA SER A 54 -2.91 -23.48 0.79
C SER A 54 -4.22 -24.27 0.76
N LYS A 55 -5.14 -24.01 1.70
CA LYS A 55 -6.47 -24.65 1.74
C LYS A 55 -7.33 -24.26 0.53
N ILE A 56 -7.33 -22.99 0.14
CA ILE A 56 -8.03 -22.50 -1.06
C ILE A 56 -7.51 -23.20 -2.32
N LYS A 57 -6.19 -23.34 -2.45
CA LYS A 57 -5.58 -24.07 -3.58
C LYS A 57 -5.98 -25.54 -3.60
N LYS A 58 -6.03 -26.21 -2.44
CA LYS A 58 -6.53 -27.60 -2.34
C LYS A 58 -7.98 -27.72 -2.79
N ASP A 59 -8.86 -26.82 -2.34
CA ASP A 59 -10.27 -26.80 -2.76
C ASP A 59 -10.38 -26.68 -4.30
N LEU A 60 -9.59 -25.79 -4.91
CA LEU A 60 -9.57 -25.60 -6.36
C LEU A 60 -9.03 -26.83 -7.11
N ASN A 61 -7.98 -27.48 -6.59
CA ASN A 61 -7.41 -28.70 -7.18
C ASN A 61 -8.36 -29.90 -7.09
N ASN A 62 -9.23 -29.93 -6.08
CA ASN A 62 -10.27 -30.94 -5.92
C ASN A 62 -11.48 -30.73 -6.86
N GLY A 63 -11.40 -29.80 -7.81
CA GLY A 63 -12.44 -29.55 -8.81
C GLY A 63 -13.50 -28.53 -8.39
N MET A 64 -13.31 -27.81 -7.29
CA MET A 64 -14.24 -26.74 -6.89
C MET A 64 -14.17 -25.56 -7.85
N SER A 65 -15.34 -25.04 -8.27
CA SER A 65 -15.39 -23.86 -9.13
C SER A 65 -14.96 -22.59 -8.38
N LEU A 66 -14.44 -21.60 -9.09
CA LEU A 66 -14.03 -20.31 -8.51
C LEU A 66 -15.17 -19.66 -7.71
N ARG A 67 -16.41 -19.78 -8.19
CA ARG A 67 -17.59 -19.24 -7.53
C ARG A 67 -17.90 -19.93 -6.21
N LYS A 68 -17.88 -21.27 -6.19
CA LYS A 68 -18.09 -22.04 -4.95
C LYS A 68 -16.98 -21.79 -3.92
N CYS A 69 -15.73 -21.66 -4.35
CA CYS A 69 -14.63 -21.25 -3.46
C CYS A 69 -14.84 -19.84 -2.92
N ALA A 70 -15.25 -18.89 -3.76
CA ALA A 70 -15.50 -17.51 -3.36
C ALA A 70 -16.61 -17.42 -2.30
N GLU A 71 -17.69 -18.18 -2.47
CA GLU A 71 -18.79 -18.30 -1.49
C GLU A 71 -18.29 -18.94 -0.19
N LYS A 72 -17.57 -20.08 -0.27
CA LYS A 72 -17.01 -20.79 0.91
C LYS A 72 -16.08 -19.92 1.75
N TRP A 73 -15.23 -19.12 1.10
CA TRP A 73 -14.24 -18.26 1.76
C TRP A 73 -14.72 -16.81 1.92
N ASN A 74 -15.99 -16.55 1.63
CA ASN A 74 -16.66 -15.25 1.70
C ASN A 74 -15.84 -14.11 1.06
N CYS A 75 -15.32 -14.31 -0.15
CA CYS A 75 -14.47 -13.33 -0.84
C CYS A 75 -14.85 -13.20 -2.31
N SER A 76 -14.19 -12.29 -3.04
CA SER A 76 -14.46 -12.12 -4.46
C SER A 76 -13.89 -13.27 -5.28
N THR A 77 -14.53 -13.60 -6.40
CA THR A 77 -13.99 -14.56 -7.38
C THR A 77 -12.62 -14.13 -7.91
N ARG A 78 -12.37 -12.82 -8.01
CA ARG A 78 -11.06 -12.26 -8.37
C ARG A 78 -9.98 -12.64 -7.37
N THR A 79 -10.28 -12.55 -6.06
CA THR A 79 -9.34 -12.94 -5.00
C THR A 79 -8.95 -14.41 -5.11
N ILE A 80 -9.92 -15.29 -5.36
CA ILE A 80 -9.67 -16.72 -5.59
C ILE A 80 -8.84 -16.94 -6.86
N GLN A 81 -9.11 -16.19 -7.93
CA GLN A 81 -8.33 -16.25 -9.17
C GLN A 81 -6.88 -15.79 -8.97
N ASP A 82 -6.64 -14.72 -8.23
CA ASP A 82 -5.30 -14.24 -7.89
C ASP A 82 -4.53 -15.28 -7.06
N ILE A 83 -5.21 -15.95 -6.11
CA ILE A 83 -4.64 -17.06 -5.35
C ILE A 83 -4.26 -18.23 -6.27
N LYS A 84 -5.15 -18.59 -7.21
CA LYS A 84 -4.90 -19.64 -8.20
C LYS A 84 -3.70 -19.33 -9.09
N GLN A 85 -3.52 -18.05 -9.44
CA GLN A 85 -2.42 -17.57 -10.29
C GLN A 85 -1.13 -17.23 -9.53
N ASN A 86 -1.06 -17.47 -8.22
CA ASN A 86 0.06 -17.06 -7.36
C ASN A 86 0.36 -15.56 -7.37
N LYS A 87 -0.67 -14.72 -7.60
CA LYS A 87 -0.58 -13.25 -7.61
C LYS A 87 -1.14 -12.59 -6.35
N TYR A 88 -1.70 -13.40 -5.44
CA TYR A 88 -2.35 -12.93 -4.23
C TYR A 88 -1.39 -12.43 -3.17
#